data_AF-A0AAP1RH84-F1
#
_entry.id   AF-A0AAP1RH84-F1
#
_cell.length_a   1.000
_cell.length_b   1.000
_cell.length_c   1.000
_cell.angle_alpha   90.00
_cell.angle_beta   90.00
_cell.angle_gamma   90.00
#
_symmetry.space_group_name_H-M   'P 1'
#
loop_
_entity.id
_entity.type
_entity.pdbx_description
1 polymer ?
#
loop_
_entity_poly.entity_id
_entity_poly.type
_entity_poly.pdbx_seq_one_letter_code
_entity_poly.pdbx_strand_id
1 'polypeptide(L)'
;MFKVKLIIDKEHELNVLRYSIGLGQEKDITGRPTTKPVLNFLSVVVESGSKVDFLHWMISPMLMKQLELHLQEREGERTRIIYLSDANLVELDSTFSATGNIPMTDTLKFTAAGLNTNNSSVDYSAYWRKTWLNEKNIEPTVLEKQEPQFLGYYFNNDNGEKIEQKKIKINDKLNLIIESEKAEGEIVTINLNDNRLDYKYNGNLLKNDILKGIEIMGDKTEVRLIAIKQKK
;
A
#
# COMPACT_ATOMS: atom_id res chain seq x y z
N MET A 1 28.15 6.23 14.70
CA MET A 1 27.89 7.52 14.02
C MET A 1 26.38 7.65 13.91
N PHE A 2 25.82 8.76 14.36
CA PHE A 2 24.38 9.00 14.35
C PHE A 2 23.96 9.23 12.89
N LYS A 3 23.05 8.39 12.36
CA LYS A 3 22.50 8.50 11.01
C LYS A 3 21.03 8.88 11.12
N VAL A 4 20.63 9.95 10.42
CA VAL A 4 19.24 10.40 10.39
C VAL A 4 18.74 10.40 8.96
N LYS A 5 17.56 9.81 8.78
CA LYS A 5 16.87 9.79 7.50
C LYS A 5 15.47 10.35 7.66
N LEU A 6 15.05 11.16 6.69
CA LEU A 6 13.67 11.61 6.54
C LEU A 6 13.04 10.81 5.40
N ILE A 7 11.96 10.10 5.72
CA ILE A 7 11.14 9.39 4.75
C ILE A 7 9.86 10.20 4.52
N ILE A 8 9.51 10.42 3.25
CA ILE A 8 8.33 11.17 2.81
C ILE A 8 7.43 10.23 2.02
N ASP A 9 6.18 10.09 2.45
CA ASP A 9 5.14 9.23 1.85
C ASP A 9 5.58 7.77 1.63
N LYS A 10 6.58 7.29 2.39
CA LYS A 10 7.25 5.98 2.22
C LYS A 10 8.01 5.80 0.88
N GLU A 11 8.05 6.81 0.02
CA GLU A 11 8.63 6.71 -1.33
C GLU A 11 10.00 7.39 -1.43
N HIS A 12 10.16 8.52 -0.76
CA HIS A 12 11.38 9.32 -0.85
C HIS A 12 12.15 9.28 0.45
N GLU A 13 13.43 8.93 0.36
CA GLU A 13 14.35 8.91 1.49
C GLU A 13 15.41 9.99 1.31
N LEU A 14 15.64 10.77 2.37
CA LEU A 14 16.58 11.88 2.40
C LEU A 14 17.54 11.73 3.56
N ASN A 15 18.83 12.00 3.30
CA ASN A 15 19.81 12.15 4.37
C ASN A 15 19.59 13.48 5.08
N VAL A 16 19.46 13.42 6.40
CA VAL A 16 19.25 14.60 7.25
C VAL A 16 20.56 14.95 7.93
N LEU A 17 21.04 16.17 7.68
CA LEU A 17 22.26 16.72 8.27
C LEU A 17 21.99 17.27 9.68
N ARG A 18 20.79 17.83 9.88
CA ARG A 18 20.36 18.38 11.16
C ARG A 18 18.85 18.30 11.27
N TYR A 19 18.33 18.04 12.47
CA TYR A 19 16.90 18.21 12.75
C TYR A 19 16.68 18.94 14.08
N SER A 20 15.49 19.50 14.24
CA SER A 20 15.00 20.07 15.48
C SER A 20 13.48 19.93 15.51
N ILE A 21 12.93 19.42 16.60
CA ILE A 21 11.48 19.28 16.80
C ILE A 21 11.08 20.00 18.08
N GLY A 22 10.01 20.79 18.01
CA GLY A 22 9.53 21.59 19.13
C GLY A 22 8.03 21.39 19.36
N LEU A 23 7.66 21.01 20.58
CA LEU A 23 6.29 21.05 21.07
C LEU A 23 6.19 22.12 22.15
N GLY A 24 5.08 22.85 22.17
CA GLY A 24 4.84 23.93 23.13
C GLY A 24 3.47 23.83 23.78
N GLN A 25 3.36 24.40 24.97
CA GLN A 25 2.11 24.67 25.68
C GLN A 25 2.20 26.07 26.29
N GLU A 26 1.12 26.81 26.23
CA GLU A 26 1.00 28.06 26.98
C GLU A 26 0.86 27.76 28.47
N LYS A 27 1.30 28.71 29.29
CA LYS A 27 1.33 28.58 30.75
C LYS A 27 0.77 29.84 31.38
N ASP A 28 0.13 29.68 32.53
CA ASP A 28 -0.25 30.80 33.37
C ASP A 28 0.98 31.42 34.08
N ILE A 29 0.74 32.47 34.86
CA ILE A 29 1.77 33.17 35.64
C ILE A 29 2.48 32.27 36.67
N THR A 30 1.89 31.12 37.02
CA THR A 30 2.47 30.14 37.96
C THR A 30 3.24 29.04 37.25
N GLY A 31 3.27 29.05 35.91
CA GLY A 31 3.91 28.03 35.08
C GLY A 31 3.04 26.80 34.81
N ARG A 32 1.76 26.81 35.18
CA ARG A 32 0.83 25.70 34.91
C ARG A 32 0.33 25.76 33.46
N PRO A 33 0.30 24.64 32.72
CA PRO A 33 -0.21 24.63 31.35
C PRO A 33 -1.67 25.07 31.27
N THR A 34 -1.98 25.97 30.34
CA THR A 34 -3.34 26.49 30.09
C THR A 34 -3.93 25.98 28.77
N THR A 35 -3.09 25.48 27.86
CA THR A 35 -3.51 25.00 26.55
C THR A 35 -3.05 23.56 26.30
N LYS A 36 -3.73 22.90 25.35
CA LYS A 36 -3.26 21.62 24.82
C LYS A 36 -1.90 21.82 24.15
N PRO A 37 -1.01 20.80 24.18
CA PRO A 37 0.23 20.86 23.42
C PRO A 37 -0.04 21.18 21.96
N VAL A 38 0.87 21.92 21.34
CA VAL A 38 0.90 22.17 19.90
C VAL A 38 2.27 21.77 19.39
N LEU A 39 2.30 21.03 18.28
CA LEU A 39 3.53 20.83 17.53
C LEU A 39 3.87 22.15 16.82
N ASN A 40 4.88 22.86 17.31
CA ASN A 40 5.28 24.14 16.76
C ASN A 40 5.97 23.96 15.41
N PHE A 41 6.95 23.06 15.35
CA PHE A 41 7.68 22.75 14.13
C PHE A 41 8.44 21.43 14.22
N LEU A 42 8.65 20.82 13.06
CA LEU A 42 9.82 20.00 12.76
C LEU A 42 10.66 20.75 11.74
N SER A 43 11.90 21.09 12.06
CA SER A 43 12.88 21.67 11.14
C SER A 43 13.91 20.61 10.79
N VAL A 44 14.19 20.43 9.51
CA VAL A 44 15.26 19.54 9.02
C VAL A 44 16.15 20.30 8.04
N VAL A 45 17.42 19.93 8.00
CA VAL A 45 18.37 20.36 6.96
C VAL A 45 18.78 19.11 6.20
N VAL A 46 18.57 19.11 4.89
CA VAL A 46 18.92 18.01 3.99
C VAL A 46 19.91 18.50 2.94
N GLU A 47 20.70 17.57 2.39
CA GLU A 47 21.49 17.85 1.18
C GLU A 47 20.53 18.07 0.01
N SER A 48 20.77 19.12 -0.77
CA SER A 48 19.96 19.38 -1.96
C SER A 48 20.30 18.41 -3.09
N GLY A 49 19.35 18.19 -4.01
CA GLY A 49 19.44 17.15 -5.05
C GLY A 49 18.47 15.99 -4.85
N SER A 50 17.54 16.12 -3.90
CA SER A 50 16.44 15.17 -3.76
C SER A 50 15.54 15.14 -5.00
N LYS A 51 14.89 14.01 -5.24
CA LYS A 51 13.86 13.88 -6.29
C LYS A 51 12.53 14.52 -5.89
N VAL A 52 12.44 15.09 -4.69
CA VAL A 52 11.21 15.66 -4.13
C VAL A 52 11.10 17.11 -4.57
N ASP A 53 9.96 17.48 -5.16
CA ASP A 53 9.66 18.87 -5.49
C ASP A 53 9.14 19.62 -4.26
N PHE A 54 10.07 20.09 -3.42
CA PHE A 54 9.73 20.89 -2.23
C PHE A 54 9.08 22.22 -2.58
N LEU A 55 9.42 22.80 -3.73
CA LEU A 55 8.84 24.07 -4.16
C LEU A 55 7.35 23.89 -4.46
N HIS A 56 7.00 22.87 -5.23
CA HIS A 56 5.60 22.52 -5.49
C HIS A 56 4.86 22.24 -4.18
N TRP A 57 5.48 21.54 -3.24
CA TRP A 57 4.86 21.30 -1.93
C TRP A 57 4.63 22.60 -1.15
N MET A 58 5.62 23.48 -1.08
CA MET A 58 5.53 24.75 -0.35
C MET A 58 4.43 25.67 -0.91
N ILE A 59 4.27 25.72 -2.24
CA ILE A 59 3.25 26.56 -2.88
C ILE A 59 1.86 25.90 -2.97
N SER A 60 1.73 24.65 -2.54
CA SER A 60 0.47 23.90 -2.57
C SER A 60 -0.17 23.88 -1.18
N PRO A 61 -1.07 24.81 -0.85
CA PRO A 61 -1.54 25.05 0.53
C PRO A 61 -2.35 23.90 1.14
N MET A 62 -2.82 22.96 0.32
CA MET A 62 -3.58 21.78 0.78
C MET A 62 -2.79 20.48 0.67
N LEU A 63 -1.55 20.52 0.15
CA LEU A 63 -0.75 19.32 -0.03
C LEU A 63 -0.13 18.90 1.30
N MET A 64 -0.70 17.84 1.88
CA MET A 64 -0.19 17.22 3.09
C MET A 64 0.51 15.91 2.76
N LYS A 65 1.61 15.62 3.43
CA LYS A 65 2.36 14.38 3.28
C LYS A 65 2.59 13.69 4.61
N GLN A 66 2.95 12.42 4.57
CA GLN A 66 3.27 11.61 5.73
C GLN A 66 4.80 11.57 5.90
N LEU A 67 5.30 11.85 7.09
CA LEU A 67 6.74 11.88 7.35
C LEU A 67 7.15 10.86 8.39
N GLU A 68 8.32 10.27 8.20
CA GLU A 68 8.99 9.44 9.19
C GLU A 68 10.42 9.92 9.37
N LEU A 69 10.79 10.27 10.59
CA LEU A 69 12.18 10.60 10.94
C LEU A 69 12.81 9.41 11.64
N HIS A 70 13.71 8.74 10.93
CA HIS A 70 14.42 7.55 11.40
C HIS A 70 15.74 7.98 12.03
N LEU A 71 15.86 7.77 13.35
CA LEU A 71 16.99 8.14 14.18
C LEU A 71 17.77 6.88 14.56
N GLN A 72 18.93 6.68 13.94
CA GLN A 72 19.81 5.55 14.24
C GLN A 72 21.07 6.04 14.95
N GLU A 73 21.22 5.71 16.24
CA GLU A 73 22.35 6.19 17.05
C GLU A 73 23.65 5.44 16.73
N ARG A 74 23.55 4.11 16.58
CA ARG A 74 24.65 3.21 16.20
C ARG A 74 24.18 2.10 15.27
N GLU A 75 25.12 1.49 14.56
CA GLU A 75 24.81 0.35 13.68
C GLU A 75 24.39 -0.86 14.52
N GLY A 76 23.25 -1.46 14.18
CA GLY A 76 22.66 -2.59 14.91
C GLY A 76 21.75 -2.24 16.11
N GLU A 77 21.69 -0.96 16.51
CA GLU A 77 20.75 -0.53 17.55
C GLU A 77 19.33 -0.31 17.00
N ARG A 78 18.33 -0.35 17.90
CA ARG A 78 16.93 -0.09 17.54
C ARG A 78 16.77 1.35 17.07
N THR A 79 16.28 1.52 15.84
CA THR A 79 15.95 2.83 15.28
C THR A 79 14.78 3.44 16.05
N ARG A 80 14.95 4.66 16.55
CA ARG A 80 13.84 5.47 17.03
C ARG A 80 13.18 6.14 15.83
N ILE A 81 11.88 5.94 15.68
CA ILE A 81 11.12 6.51 14.56
C ILE A 81 10.12 7.52 15.11
N ILE A 82 10.12 8.71 14.52
CA ILE A 82 9.12 9.75 14.77
C ILE A 82 8.21 9.80 13.55
N TYR A 83 6.93 9.50 13.74
CA TYR A 83 5.91 9.58 12.71
C TYR A 83 5.21 10.93 12.79
N LEU A 84 5.11 11.65 11.68
CA LEU A 84 4.27 12.82 11.54
C LEU A 84 3.19 12.56 10.49
N SER A 85 1.94 12.80 10.87
CA SER A 85 0.79 12.63 9.99
C SER A 85 0.23 13.96 9.54
N ASP A 86 -0.17 14.03 8.28
CA ASP A 86 -0.75 15.22 7.65
C ASP A 86 0.17 16.44 7.78
N ALA A 87 1.43 16.27 7.38
CA ALA A 87 2.44 17.29 7.48
C ALA A 87 2.32 18.30 6.33
N ASN A 88 2.38 19.59 6.66
CA ASN A 88 2.50 20.68 5.70
C ASN A 88 3.92 21.23 5.74
N LEU A 89 4.51 21.48 4.57
CA LEU A 89 5.73 22.27 4.45
C LEU A 89 5.36 23.76 4.57
N VAL A 90 5.88 24.43 5.59
CA VAL A 90 5.55 25.83 5.93
C VAL A 90 6.72 26.78 5.76
N GLU A 91 7.93 26.27 5.59
CA GLU A 91 9.11 27.06 5.25
C GLU A 91 10.06 26.21 4.42
N LEU A 92 10.55 26.78 3.33
CA LEU A 92 11.62 26.24 2.48
C LEU A 92 12.68 27.33 2.33
N ASP A 93 13.90 27.03 2.75
CA ASP A 93 15.07 27.89 2.56
C ASP A 93 16.20 27.08 1.91
N SER A 94 16.43 27.36 0.62
CA SER A 94 17.44 26.70 -0.21
C SER A 94 18.71 27.55 -0.24
N THR A 95 19.80 27.02 0.31
CA THR A 95 21.08 27.73 0.39
C THR A 95 22.13 27.01 -0.46
N PHE A 96 22.89 27.77 -1.25
CA PHE A 96 24.06 27.32 -1.99
C PHE A 96 25.32 28.07 -1.56
N SER A 97 26.43 27.35 -1.43
CA SER A 97 27.76 27.90 -1.18
C SER A 97 28.79 27.21 -2.07
N ALA A 98 29.39 27.97 -2.99
CA ALA A 98 30.44 27.47 -3.89
C ALA A 98 31.75 27.08 -3.17
N THR A 99 31.92 27.49 -1.92
CA THR A 99 33.14 27.27 -1.13
C THR A 99 32.89 26.35 0.08
N GLY A 100 31.65 25.94 0.32
CA GLY A 100 31.28 25.07 1.43
C GLY A 100 31.61 23.60 1.17
N ASN A 101 31.85 22.83 2.24
CA ASN A 101 32.02 21.38 2.15
C ASN A 101 30.74 20.65 1.72
N ILE A 102 29.57 21.26 1.94
CA ILE A 102 28.28 20.81 1.44
C ILE A 102 27.73 21.96 0.60
N PRO A 103 27.83 21.88 -0.74
CA PRO A 103 27.64 23.04 -1.59
C PRO A 103 26.19 23.49 -1.68
N MET A 104 25.21 22.63 -1.42
CA MET A 104 23.80 22.98 -1.49
C MET A 104 22.98 22.22 -0.44
N THR A 105 22.18 22.96 0.33
CA THR A 105 21.32 22.41 1.39
C THR A 105 19.95 23.07 1.39
N ASP A 106 18.92 22.27 1.69
CA ASP A 106 17.56 22.76 1.89
C ASP A 106 17.19 22.67 3.38
N THR A 107 16.78 23.79 3.95
CA THR A 107 16.16 23.85 5.27
C THR A 107 14.65 23.82 5.10
N LEU A 108 14.03 22.77 5.64
CA LEU A 108 12.59 22.52 5.55
C LEU A 108 11.99 22.67 6.95
N LYS A 109 10.89 23.42 7.09
CA LYS A 109 10.08 23.41 8.32
C LYS A 109 8.69 22.87 8.03
N PHE A 110 8.28 21.91 8.86
CA PHE A 110 7.00 21.25 8.78
C PHE A 110 6.15 21.55 10.01
N THR A 111 4.85 21.66 9.79
CA THR A 111 3.84 21.45 10.83
C THR A 111 3.11 20.15 10.53
N ALA A 112 2.51 19.51 11.52
CA ALA A 112 1.77 18.26 11.31
C ALA A 112 0.59 18.13 12.27
N ALA A 113 -0.43 17.40 11.85
CA ALA A 113 -1.62 17.15 12.64
C ALA A 113 -1.44 15.99 13.62
N GLY A 114 -0.67 14.97 13.23
CA GLY A 114 -0.36 13.82 14.08
C GLY A 114 1.13 13.74 14.40
N LEU A 115 1.47 13.31 15.60
CA LEU A 115 2.83 12.97 15.99
C LEU A 115 2.81 11.76 16.92
N ASN A 116 3.62 10.76 16.61
CA ASN A 116 3.85 9.58 17.44
C ASN A 116 5.31 9.15 17.35
N THR A 117 5.76 8.34 18.31
CA THR A 117 7.02 7.62 18.20
C THR A 117 6.79 6.13 18.37
N ASN A 118 7.60 5.30 17.71
CA ASN A 118 7.51 3.84 17.80
C ASN A 118 7.69 3.26 19.22
N ASN A 119 8.10 4.09 20.19
CA ASN A 119 8.27 3.73 21.59
C ASN A 119 7.31 4.47 22.54
N SER A 120 6.34 5.23 22.03
CA SER A 120 5.32 5.94 22.82
C SER A 120 3.95 5.31 22.61
N SER A 121 3.22 5.09 23.70
CA SER A 121 1.80 4.71 23.68
C SER A 121 0.86 5.90 23.52
N VAL A 122 1.40 7.13 23.46
CA VAL A 122 0.64 8.38 23.39
C VAL A 122 0.86 9.06 22.05
N ASP A 123 -0.25 9.45 21.43
CA ASP A 123 -0.32 10.23 20.20
C ASP A 123 -0.64 11.70 20.50
N TYR A 124 0.14 12.59 19.90
CA TYR A 124 -0.32 13.97 19.69
C TYR A 124 -1.25 14.01 18.47
N SER A 125 -2.38 14.69 18.61
CA SER A 125 -3.36 14.88 17.56
C SER A 125 -3.95 16.29 17.61
N ALA A 126 -3.72 17.07 16.55
CA ALA A 126 -4.42 18.32 16.31
C ALA A 126 -5.86 18.05 15.84
N TYR A 127 -6.73 19.05 16.01
CA TYR A 127 -8.15 18.94 15.65
C TYR A 127 -8.38 18.76 14.14
N TRP A 128 -7.40 19.13 13.31
CA TRP A 128 -7.47 19.07 11.85
C TRP A 128 -6.79 17.82 11.26
N ARG A 129 -6.42 16.85 12.11
CA ARG A 129 -5.88 15.55 11.69
C ARG A 129 -6.91 14.79 10.86
N LYS A 130 -6.49 14.33 9.69
CA LYS A 130 -7.26 13.48 8.78
C LYS A 130 -6.80 12.03 8.82
N THR A 131 -5.51 11.79 9.02
CA THR A 131 -4.91 10.46 8.97
C THR A 131 -4.59 9.95 10.36
N TRP A 132 -5.21 8.86 10.78
CA TRP A 132 -4.93 8.22 12.07
C TRP A 132 -3.90 7.09 11.91
N LEU A 133 -3.00 6.93 12.89
CA LEU A 133 -2.01 5.84 12.87
C LEU A 133 -2.67 4.46 13.00
N ASN A 134 -3.88 4.41 13.55
CA ASN A 134 -4.68 3.17 13.64
C ASN A 134 -5.42 2.85 12.32
N GLU A 135 -5.52 3.82 11.41
CA GLU A 135 -5.90 3.57 10.00
C GLU A 135 -4.67 3.15 9.17
N LYS A 136 -3.46 3.24 9.74
CA LYS A 136 -2.18 2.81 9.16
C LYS A 136 -1.71 1.43 9.63
N ASN A 137 -2.64 0.54 9.99
CA ASN A 137 -2.45 -0.91 9.80
C ASN A 137 -3.19 -1.41 8.53
N ILE A 138 -3.34 -0.53 7.55
CA ILE A 138 -3.16 -0.93 6.17
C ILE A 138 -1.84 -0.29 5.77
N GLU A 139 -0.74 -1.02 5.96
CA GLU A 139 0.39 -0.75 5.08
C GLU A 139 -0.18 -0.83 3.66
N PRO A 140 0.03 0.15 2.75
CA PRO A 140 0.25 -0.27 1.39
C PRO A 140 1.48 -1.16 1.51
N THR A 141 1.24 -2.47 1.62
CA THR A 141 2.19 -3.46 1.16
C THR A 141 2.70 -2.88 -0.15
N VAL A 142 4.00 -2.99 -0.42
CA VAL A 142 4.41 -3.01 -1.81
C VAL A 142 3.46 -4.02 -2.44
N LEU A 143 2.44 -3.56 -3.17
CA LEU A 143 1.91 -4.34 -4.23
C LEU A 143 3.14 -4.40 -5.13
N GLU A 144 4.02 -5.40 -4.87
CA GLU A 144 4.35 -6.32 -5.93
C GLU A 144 3.02 -6.43 -6.62
N LYS A 145 2.93 -5.85 -7.81
CA LYS A 145 1.74 -5.95 -8.61
C LYS A 145 1.54 -7.45 -8.68
N GLN A 146 0.67 -7.99 -7.81
CA GLN A 146 0.58 -9.41 -7.62
C GLN A 146 -0.26 -9.77 -8.80
N GLU A 147 0.44 -10.04 -9.90
CA GLU A 147 -0.18 -10.23 -11.18
C GLU A 147 -1.19 -11.36 -11.00
N PRO A 148 -2.43 -11.19 -11.49
CA PRO A 148 -3.45 -12.20 -11.35
C PRO A 148 -2.88 -13.52 -11.88
N GLN A 149 -2.76 -14.52 -11.00
CA GLN A 149 -2.21 -15.82 -11.36
C GLN A 149 -3.35 -16.80 -11.56
N PHE A 150 -3.44 -17.35 -12.76
CA PHE A 150 -4.31 -18.49 -13.02
C PHE A 150 -3.54 -19.77 -12.74
N LEU A 151 -3.94 -20.50 -11.69
CA LEU A 151 -3.27 -21.72 -11.25
C LEU A 151 -3.72 -22.95 -12.06
N GLY A 152 -4.99 -22.96 -12.52
CA GLY A 152 -5.54 -24.02 -13.33
C GLY A 152 -7.03 -24.27 -13.05
N TYR A 153 -7.53 -25.41 -13.52
CA TYR A 153 -8.89 -25.84 -13.22
C TYR A 153 -8.97 -27.35 -12.98
N TYR A 154 -10.04 -27.77 -12.30
CA TYR A 154 -10.42 -29.18 -12.16
C TYR A 154 -11.94 -29.34 -12.12
N PHE A 155 -12.41 -30.58 -12.22
CA PHE A 155 -13.83 -30.90 -12.16
C PHE A 155 -14.20 -31.55 -10.84
N ASN A 156 -15.33 -31.13 -10.30
CA ASN A 156 -16.05 -31.81 -9.24
C ASN A 156 -17.33 -32.44 -9.79
N ASN A 157 -17.73 -33.59 -9.24
CA ASN A 157 -19.06 -34.14 -9.45
C ASN A 157 -20.12 -33.29 -8.70
N ASP A 158 -21.41 -33.61 -8.90
CA ASP A 158 -22.53 -32.92 -8.25
C ASP A 158 -22.50 -33.01 -6.71
N ASN A 159 -21.74 -33.97 -6.15
CA ASN A 159 -21.51 -34.14 -4.71
C ASN A 159 -20.32 -33.32 -4.18
N GLY A 160 -19.61 -32.58 -5.04
CA GLY A 160 -18.45 -31.77 -4.67
C GLY A 160 -17.12 -32.53 -4.61
N GLU A 161 -17.07 -33.79 -5.05
CA GLU A 161 -15.84 -34.59 -5.07
C GLU A 161 -15.06 -34.39 -6.36
N LYS A 162 -13.74 -34.23 -6.25
CA LYS A 162 -12.85 -34.07 -7.40
C LYS A 162 -12.81 -35.33 -8.26
N ILE A 163 -13.08 -35.16 -9.55
CA ILE A 163 -13.06 -36.24 -10.53
C ILE A 163 -12.09 -35.92 -11.68
N GLU A 164 -11.46 -36.96 -12.19
CA GLU A 164 -10.64 -36.84 -13.40
C GLU A 164 -11.53 -36.69 -14.63
N GLN A 165 -11.13 -35.81 -15.55
CA GLN A 165 -11.87 -35.55 -16.78
C GLN A 165 -12.17 -36.84 -17.58
N LYS A 166 -11.24 -37.80 -17.57
CA LYS A 166 -11.41 -39.12 -18.22
C LYS A 166 -12.59 -39.94 -17.71
N LYS A 167 -13.03 -39.71 -16.47
CA LYS A 167 -14.12 -40.44 -15.80
C LYS A 167 -15.49 -39.81 -16.02
N ILE A 168 -15.55 -38.59 -16.58
CA ILE A 168 -16.80 -37.89 -16.92
C ILE A 168 -17.57 -38.66 -17.99
N LYS A 169 -18.89 -38.77 -17.80
CA LYS A 169 -19.83 -39.41 -18.73
C LYS A 169 -20.83 -38.39 -19.29
N ILE A 170 -21.47 -38.79 -20.39
CA ILE A 170 -22.54 -38.01 -21.02
C ILE A 170 -23.67 -37.79 -20.02
N ASN A 171 -24.17 -36.55 -19.95
CA ASN A 171 -25.21 -36.03 -19.05
C ASN A 171 -24.76 -35.82 -17.59
N ASP A 172 -23.48 -36.00 -17.27
CA ASP A 172 -22.98 -35.64 -15.94
C ASP A 172 -23.11 -34.12 -15.73
N LYS A 173 -23.61 -33.74 -14.54
CA LYS A 173 -23.56 -32.37 -14.04
C LYS A 173 -22.27 -32.20 -13.26
N LEU A 174 -21.54 -31.13 -13.60
CA LEU A 174 -20.18 -30.92 -13.15
C LEU A 174 -20.01 -29.50 -12.65
N ASN A 175 -19.13 -29.36 -11.67
CA ASN A 175 -18.66 -28.08 -11.20
C ASN A 175 -17.21 -27.93 -11.63
N LEU A 176 -16.95 -27.05 -12.61
CA LEU A 176 -15.61 -26.64 -12.98
C LEU A 176 -15.12 -25.67 -11.91
N ILE A 177 -14.06 -26.05 -11.19
CA ILE A 177 -13.41 -25.19 -10.21
C ILE A 177 -12.19 -24.59 -10.88
N ILE A 178 -12.19 -23.26 -10.98
CA ILE A 178 -11.11 -22.43 -11.50
C ILE A 178 -10.32 -21.94 -10.29
N GLU A 179 -9.05 -22.33 -10.18
CA GLU A 179 -8.17 -21.89 -9.11
C GLU A 179 -7.32 -20.72 -9.59
N SER A 180 -7.33 -19.64 -8.82
CA SER A 180 -6.57 -18.43 -9.09
C SER A 180 -6.05 -17.83 -7.81
N GLU A 181 -5.02 -17.01 -7.91
CA GLU A 181 -4.60 -16.13 -6.84
C GLU A 181 -4.73 -14.70 -7.31
N LYS A 182 -5.48 -13.89 -6.55
CA LYS A 182 -5.52 -12.43 -6.72
C LYS A 182 -6.02 -11.99 -8.10
N ALA A 183 -6.91 -12.77 -8.68
CA ALA A 183 -7.53 -12.52 -9.98
C ALA A 183 -9.01 -12.14 -9.89
N GLU A 184 -9.53 -11.81 -8.70
CA GLU A 184 -10.93 -11.42 -8.52
C GLU A 184 -11.31 -10.21 -9.41
N GLY A 185 -12.42 -10.33 -10.14
CA GLY A 185 -12.86 -9.36 -11.15
C GLY A 185 -12.25 -9.54 -12.54
N GLU A 186 -11.22 -10.38 -12.72
CA GLU A 186 -10.65 -10.68 -14.04
C GLU A 186 -11.59 -11.56 -14.87
N ILE A 187 -11.55 -11.38 -16.18
CA ILE A 187 -12.35 -12.16 -17.13
C ILE A 187 -11.45 -13.18 -17.82
N VAL A 188 -11.70 -14.46 -17.55
CA VAL A 188 -10.90 -15.55 -18.09
C VAL A 188 -11.61 -16.31 -19.22
N THR A 189 -10.79 -16.91 -20.06
CA THR A 189 -11.20 -17.89 -21.07
C THR A 189 -10.51 -19.21 -20.77
N ILE A 190 -11.28 -20.25 -20.50
CA ILE A 190 -10.79 -21.58 -20.16
C ILE A 190 -11.02 -22.52 -21.34
N ASN A 191 -9.97 -23.19 -21.78
CA ASN A 191 -10.07 -24.28 -22.75
C ASN A 191 -10.05 -25.63 -22.01
N LEU A 192 -11.15 -26.38 -22.10
CA LEU A 192 -11.29 -27.67 -21.43
C LEU A 192 -10.53 -28.80 -22.16
N ASN A 193 -10.10 -28.57 -23.41
CA ASN A 193 -9.29 -29.49 -24.22
C ASN A 193 -9.76 -30.96 -24.17
N ASP A 194 -11.07 -31.22 -24.31
CA ASP A 194 -11.60 -32.58 -24.33
C ASP A 194 -11.87 -33.03 -25.75
N ASN A 195 -11.31 -34.17 -26.14
CA ASN A 195 -11.54 -34.75 -27.45
C ASN A 195 -12.59 -35.88 -27.44
N ARG A 196 -13.34 -36.06 -26.33
CA ARG A 196 -14.34 -37.12 -26.18
C ARG A 196 -15.76 -36.60 -25.92
N LEU A 197 -15.89 -35.42 -25.32
CA LEU A 197 -17.15 -34.84 -24.87
C LEU A 197 -17.16 -33.33 -25.17
N ASP A 198 -18.34 -32.79 -25.48
CA ASP A 198 -18.53 -31.34 -25.43
C ASP A 198 -19.21 -30.96 -24.11
N TYR A 199 -19.24 -29.67 -23.81
CA TYR A 199 -19.84 -29.14 -22.58
C TYR A 199 -20.88 -28.06 -22.87
N LYS A 200 -21.90 -27.99 -22.03
CA LYS A 200 -22.84 -26.86 -22.00
C LYS A 200 -22.63 -26.00 -20.77
N TYR A 201 -22.63 -24.69 -20.97
CA TYR A 201 -22.65 -23.68 -19.94
C TYR A 201 -23.89 -22.79 -20.10
N ASN A 202 -24.66 -22.60 -19.03
CA ASN A 202 -25.93 -21.85 -19.06
C ASN A 202 -26.87 -22.27 -20.22
N GLY A 203 -26.88 -23.58 -20.53
CA GLY A 203 -27.67 -24.16 -21.61
C GLY A 203 -27.07 -24.06 -23.02
N ASN A 204 -26.04 -23.22 -23.21
CA ASN A 204 -25.36 -23.02 -24.50
C ASN A 204 -24.17 -23.96 -24.67
N LEU A 205 -23.95 -24.44 -25.90
CA LEU A 205 -22.82 -25.29 -26.26
C LEU A 205 -21.52 -24.47 -26.23
N LEU A 206 -20.48 -24.99 -25.57
CA LEU A 206 -19.14 -24.42 -25.65
C LEU A 206 -18.52 -24.76 -27.01
N LYS A 207 -18.17 -23.74 -27.79
CA LYS A 207 -17.52 -23.95 -29.08
C LYS A 207 -16.06 -24.35 -28.87
N ASN A 208 -15.67 -25.51 -29.41
CA ASN A 208 -14.33 -26.09 -29.26
C ASN A 208 -13.90 -26.26 -27.78
N ASP A 209 -14.87 -26.51 -26.90
CA ASP A 209 -14.64 -26.63 -25.46
C ASP A 209 -14.01 -25.40 -24.79
N ILE A 210 -14.21 -24.23 -25.41
CA ILE A 210 -13.75 -22.95 -24.90
C ILE A 210 -14.90 -22.29 -24.14
N LEU A 211 -14.71 -22.17 -22.83
CA LEU A 211 -15.54 -21.37 -21.93
C LEU A 211 -14.99 -19.94 -21.89
N LYS A 212 -15.78 -18.94 -22.29
CA LYS A 212 -15.35 -17.54 -22.35
C LYS A 212 -16.15 -16.68 -21.39
N GLY A 213 -15.53 -15.59 -20.94
CA GLY A 213 -16.25 -14.53 -20.24
C GLY A 213 -16.59 -14.87 -18.79
N ILE A 214 -15.76 -15.69 -18.14
CA ILE A 214 -15.97 -16.03 -16.73
C ILE A 214 -15.27 -14.99 -15.88
N GLU A 215 -16.04 -14.27 -15.09
CA GLU A 215 -15.53 -13.38 -14.05
C GLU A 215 -15.08 -14.21 -12.84
N ILE A 216 -13.85 -13.98 -12.40
CA ILE A 216 -13.29 -14.64 -11.22
C ILE A 216 -13.87 -13.98 -9.97
N MET A 217 -14.43 -14.79 -9.07
CA MET A 217 -15.09 -14.32 -7.84
C MET A 217 -14.23 -14.46 -6.57
N GLY A 218 -12.98 -14.93 -6.71
CA GLY A 218 -12.07 -15.17 -5.60
C GLY A 218 -11.07 -16.29 -5.94
N ASP A 219 -10.40 -16.85 -4.93
CA ASP A 219 -9.37 -17.88 -5.14
C ASP A 219 -9.90 -19.17 -5.79
N LYS A 220 -11.22 -19.41 -5.65
CA LYS A 220 -11.95 -20.48 -6.33
C LYS A 220 -13.22 -19.94 -6.96
N THR A 221 -13.33 -20.08 -8.27
CA THR A 221 -14.55 -19.76 -9.01
C THR A 221 -15.19 -21.04 -9.52
N GLU A 222 -16.47 -21.24 -9.21
CA GLU A 222 -17.22 -22.44 -9.59
C GLU A 222 -18.14 -22.16 -10.78
N VAL A 223 -18.02 -22.99 -11.82
CA VAL A 223 -18.86 -22.91 -13.02
C VAL A 223 -19.57 -24.24 -13.26
N ARG A 224 -20.90 -24.18 -13.32
CA ARG A 224 -21.72 -25.37 -13.60
C ARG A 224 -21.73 -25.70 -15.08
N LEU A 225 -21.36 -26.94 -15.39
CA LEU A 225 -21.33 -27.50 -16.74
C LEU A 225 -22.17 -28.77 -16.82
N ILE A 226 -22.66 -29.06 -18.03
CA ILE A 226 -23.27 -30.35 -18.35
C ILE A 226 -22.47 -30.99 -19.48
N ALA A 227 -21.92 -32.17 -19.24
CA ALA A 227 -21.22 -32.94 -20.26
C ALA A 227 -22.22 -33.52 -21.27
N ILE A 228 -21.91 -33.42 -22.56
CA ILE A 228 -22.74 -33.95 -23.63
C ILE A 228 -21.90 -34.75 -24.62
N LYS A 229 -22.59 -35.52 -25.47
CA LYS A 229 -21.94 -36.23 -26.58
C LYS A 229 -21.25 -35.22 -27.49
N GLN A 230 -19.98 -35.47 -27.80
CA GLN A 230 -19.20 -34.65 -28.72
C GLN A 230 -19.89 -34.52 -30.08
N LYS A 231 -20.02 -33.28 -30.55
CA LYS A 231 -20.54 -32.93 -31.87
C LYS A 231 -19.37 -32.59 -32.78
N LYS A 232 -19.31 -33.31 -33.90
CA LYS A 232 -18.37 -33.01 -34.99
C LYS A 232 -18.72 -31.69 -35.68
#